data_AF-A0A132GRQ0-F1
#
_entry.id   AF-A0A132GRQ0-F1
#
_cell.length_a   1.000
_cell.length_b   1.000
_cell.length_c   1.000
_cell.angle_alpha   90.00
_cell.angle_beta   90.00
_cell.angle_gamma   90.00
#
_symmetry.space_group_name_H-M   'P 1'
#
loop_
_entity.id
_entity.type
_entity.pdbx_description
1 polymer ?
#
loop_
_entity_poly.entity_id
_entity_poly.type
_entity_poly.pdbx_seq_one_letter_code
_entity_poly.pdbx_strand_id
1 'polypeptide(L)'
;IAEVERRASSLALPRCSNVIEDNGKEKDPETGFLYYGARYHWPEVWSGWLSPDPMMDKYPGISPYAYCNWNPVIFVDPDGRDCNPVYDIYGVFLGTDDNGLQGEMRVLSRTDFKQNMNPEIAKKKNLGTKGFVDKEAYNKVQEHYRNLPYRVDYDGKITLDEANSWYRKGSGDPLFADINQIDLSGVFSLGEKFVNQEKCVNLLTCGKPEDGLVYGKVTLKRTTNHGVRMYADTYNFDMKSWWNPANWGRNVETMIGGAIAGEGKAFDIHIYGTAKLKPILPWIK
;
A
#
# COMPACT_ATOMS: atom_id res chain seq x y z
N ILE A 1 18.63 -49.55 36.37
CA ILE A 1 18.81 -48.91 35.04
C ILE A 1 17.46 -48.60 34.35
N ALA A 2 16.33 -49.21 34.73
CA ALA A 2 15.03 -48.97 34.05
C ALA A 2 14.06 -47.97 34.73
N GLU A 3 14.54 -47.10 35.64
CA GLU A 3 13.67 -46.18 36.39
C GLU A 3 14.12 -44.70 36.33
N VAL A 4 15.25 -44.42 35.68
CA VAL A 4 15.71 -43.05 35.40
C VAL A 4 15.24 -42.55 34.02
N GLU A 5 14.97 -43.45 33.07
CA GLU A 5 14.48 -43.08 31.73
C GLU A 5 12.98 -42.76 31.70
N ARG A 6 12.21 -43.10 32.74
CA ARG A 6 10.76 -42.84 32.77
C ARG A 6 10.38 -41.41 33.19
N ARG A 7 11.35 -40.58 33.61
CA ARG A 7 11.15 -39.16 33.96
C ARG A 7 11.63 -38.16 32.90
N ALA A 8 12.23 -38.62 31.80
CA ALA A 8 12.65 -37.76 30.68
C ALA A 8 11.59 -37.62 29.58
N SER A 9 10.41 -38.23 29.74
CA SER A 9 9.33 -38.20 28.74
C SER A 9 8.19 -37.21 29.06
N SER A 10 8.35 -36.32 30.05
CA SER A 10 7.34 -35.29 30.40
C SER A 10 7.78 -33.87 30.07
N LEU A 11 8.82 -33.69 29.26
CA LEU A 11 9.26 -32.40 28.73
C LEU A 11 9.31 -32.43 27.19
N ALA A 12 8.26 -32.98 26.57
CA ALA A 12 8.00 -32.69 25.17
C ALA A 12 7.39 -31.28 25.13
N LEU A 13 8.19 -30.29 24.73
CA LEU A 13 7.66 -29.02 24.23
C LEU A 13 6.54 -29.35 23.23
N PRO A 14 5.34 -28.75 23.34
CA PRO A 14 4.28 -29.04 22.40
C PRO A 14 4.82 -28.80 21.00
N ARG A 15 4.70 -29.80 20.13
CA ARG A 15 4.98 -29.66 18.70
C ARG A 15 4.21 -28.41 18.25
N CYS A 16 4.90 -27.45 17.64
CA CYS A 16 4.26 -26.36 16.90
C CYS A 16 3.45 -26.96 15.74
N SER A 17 2.27 -27.48 16.05
CA SER A 17 1.18 -27.47 15.09
C SER A 17 0.78 -26.01 14.97
N ASN A 18 1.07 -25.39 13.83
CA ASN A 18 0.36 -24.19 13.41
C ASN A 18 -1.12 -24.62 13.27
N VAL A 19 -1.86 -24.55 14.38
CA VAL A 19 -3.29 -24.85 14.41
C VAL A 19 -3.98 -23.67 13.76
N ILE A 20 -4.27 -23.83 12.48
CA ILE A 20 -5.21 -22.96 11.77
C ILE A 20 -6.59 -23.32 12.31
N GLU A 21 -7.25 -22.43 13.05
CA GLU A 21 -8.65 -22.64 13.44
C GLU A 21 -9.54 -21.39 13.21
N ASP A 22 -10.73 -21.72 12.70
CA ASP A 22 -11.97 -21.00 12.37
C ASP A 22 -11.99 -19.71 11.54
N ASN A 23 -10.93 -18.89 11.50
CA ASN A 23 -10.94 -17.66 10.67
C ASN A 23 -9.76 -17.55 9.67
N GLY A 24 -8.97 -18.60 9.51
CA GLY A 24 -7.85 -18.64 8.55
C GLY A 24 -6.68 -17.70 8.88
N LYS A 25 -6.57 -17.23 10.14
CA LYS A 25 -5.47 -16.39 10.64
C LYS A 25 -4.55 -17.17 11.56
N GLU A 26 -3.27 -16.80 11.56
CA GLU A 26 -2.27 -17.42 12.43
C GLU A 26 -2.47 -16.97 13.89
N LYS A 27 -2.42 -17.94 14.79
CA LYS A 27 -2.48 -17.75 16.24
C LYS A 27 -1.07 -17.52 16.75
N ASP A 28 -0.87 -16.42 17.48
CA ASP A 28 0.39 -16.16 18.18
C ASP A 28 0.61 -17.25 19.25
N PRO A 29 1.74 -18.01 19.19
CA PRO A 29 2.01 -19.10 20.11
C PRO A 29 2.24 -18.67 21.56
N GLU A 30 2.63 -17.42 21.82
CA GLU A 30 2.91 -16.94 23.18
C GLU A 30 1.65 -16.45 23.90
N THR A 31 0.76 -15.77 23.18
CA THR A 31 -0.42 -15.11 23.75
C THR A 31 -1.73 -15.84 23.46
N GLY A 32 -1.76 -16.68 22.42
CA GLY A 32 -2.98 -17.34 21.95
C GLY A 32 -3.95 -16.40 21.22
N PHE A 33 -3.55 -15.17 20.91
CA PHE A 33 -4.36 -14.22 20.16
C PHE A 33 -4.17 -14.36 18.65
N LEU A 34 -5.17 -13.96 17.87
CA LEU A 34 -5.12 -13.94 16.41
C LEU A 34 -4.67 -12.56 15.94
N TYR A 35 -3.65 -12.50 15.08
CA TYR A 35 -3.19 -11.24 14.50
C TYR A 35 -3.89 -10.94 13.18
N TYR A 36 -4.63 -9.83 13.13
CA TYR A 36 -5.38 -9.39 11.94
C TYR A 36 -4.68 -8.23 11.20
N GLY A 37 -3.36 -8.09 11.30
CA GLY A 37 -2.58 -7.08 10.56
C GLY A 37 -2.66 -5.64 11.10
N ALA A 38 -3.77 -5.26 11.72
CA ALA A 38 -3.94 -3.97 12.40
C ALA A 38 -4.18 -4.10 13.91
N ARG A 39 -4.72 -5.24 14.36
CA ARG A 39 -5.12 -5.47 15.75
C ARG A 39 -4.96 -6.94 16.14
N TYR A 40 -4.84 -7.18 17.45
CA TYR A 40 -4.94 -8.51 18.03
C TYR A 40 -6.38 -8.80 18.45
N HIS A 41 -6.87 -9.97 18.06
CA HIS A 41 -8.20 -10.47 18.40
C HIS A 41 -8.09 -11.65 19.35
N TRP A 42 -8.89 -11.61 20.41
CA TRP A 42 -9.05 -12.72 21.33
C TRP A 42 -10.23 -13.59 20.88
N PRO A 43 -9.98 -14.79 20.34
CA PRO A 43 -11.04 -15.64 19.77
C PRO A 43 -12.07 -16.14 20.79
N GLU A 44 -11.71 -16.24 22.07
CA GLU A 44 -12.60 -16.77 23.13
C GLU A 44 -13.61 -15.73 23.64
N VAL A 45 -13.42 -14.46 23.28
CA VAL A 45 -14.29 -13.35 23.66
C VAL A 45 -14.97 -12.83 22.40
N TRP A 46 -16.31 -12.86 22.35
CA TRP A 46 -17.12 -12.54 21.17
C TRP A 46 -16.89 -11.11 20.59
N SER A 47 -16.29 -10.20 21.37
CA SER A 47 -15.91 -8.84 20.97
C SER A 47 -14.45 -8.52 21.37
N GLY A 48 -13.58 -9.53 21.39
CA GLY A 48 -12.28 -9.52 22.05
C GLY A 48 -11.16 -8.76 21.32
N TRP A 49 -11.42 -7.59 20.74
CA TRP A 49 -10.33 -6.76 20.20
C TRP A 49 -9.56 -6.10 21.35
N LEU A 50 -8.23 -6.30 21.37
CA LEU A 50 -7.37 -5.77 22.43
C LEU A 50 -7.03 -4.28 22.24
N SER A 51 -7.28 -3.75 21.05
CA SER A 51 -7.08 -2.35 20.71
C SER A 51 -8.28 -1.78 19.94
N PRO A 52 -8.58 -0.48 20.11
CA PRO A 52 -9.59 0.20 19.32
C PRO A 52 -9.20 0.22 17.83
N ASP A 53 -10.21 0.26 16.97
CA ASP A 53 -10.04 0.38 15.52
C ASP A 53 -9.21 1.62 15.18
N PRO A 54 -8.10 1.50 14.42
CA PRO A 54 -7.31 2.65 13.96
C PRO A 54 -8.14 3.67 13.16
N MET A 55 -9.28 3.27 12.61
CA MET A 55 -10.21 4.10 11.86
C MET A 55 -11.49 4.45 12.64
N MET A 56 -11.51 4.30 13.97
CA MET A 56 -12.68 4.60 14.80
C MET A 56 -13.25 6.01 14.57
N ASP A 57 -12.40 6.99 14.27
CA ASP A 57 -12.79 8.37 14.01
C ASP A 57 -13.68 8.54 12.76
N LYS A 58 -13.67 7.57 11.82
CA LYS A 58 -14.50 7.59 10.61
C LYS A 58 -15.93 7.11 10.87
N TYR A 59 -16.17 6.41 11.97
CA TYR A 59 -17.43 5.71 12.24
C TYR A 59 -18.09 6.14 13.55
N PRO A 60 -18.51 7.41 13.71
CA PRO A 60 -19.19 7.86 14.91
C PRO A 60 -20.53 7.12 15.06
N GLY A 61 -20.62 6.27 16.09
CA GLY A 61 -21.82 5.46 16.38
C GLY A 61 -21.61 3.95 16.28
N ILE A 62 -20.46 3.50 15.77
CA ILE A 62 -20.03 2.10 15.83
C ILE A 62 -19.03 1.97 16.98
N SER A 63 -19.12 0.88 17.74
CA SER A 63 -18.14 0.61 18.81
C SER A 63 -16.73 0.52 18.21
N PRO A 64 -15.70 1.16 18.80
CA PRO A 64 -14.30 1.04 18.35
C PRO A 64 -13.77 -0.41 18.36
N TYR A 65 -14.51 -1.32 18.99
CA TYR A 65 -14.20 -2.75 19.08
C TYR A 65 -15.15 -3.61 18.22
N ALA A 66 -15.92 -3.02 17.30
CA ALA A 66 -16.82 -3.78 16.45
C ALA A 66 -16.04 -4.51 15.35
N TYR A 67 -16.23 -5.82 15.23
CA TYR A 67 -15.80 -6.59 14.06
C TYR A 67 -16.88 -6.51 12.97
N CYS A 68 -16.50 -6.22 11.72
CA CYS A 68 -17.41 -6.26 10.57
C CYS A 68 -18.72 -5.47 10.77
N ASN A 69 -18.66 -4.35 11.51
CA ASN A 69 -19.84 -3.56 11.91
C ASN A 69 -20.98 -4.42 12.52
N TRP A 70 -20.64 -5.38 13.38
CA TRP A 70 -21.55 -6.36 13.99
C TRP A 70 -22.27 -7.29 13.02
N ASN A 71 -21.84 -7.36 11.76
CA ASN A 71 -22.41 -8.26 10.76
C ASN A 71 -21.33 -9.08 10.03
N PRO A 72 -20.70 -10.05 10.72
CA PRO A 72 -19.64 -10.90 10.16
C PRO A 72 -20.16 -11.95 9.16
N VAL A 73 -21.48 -12.04 8.95
CA VAL A 73 -22.09 -12.95 7.96
C VAL A 73 -22.02 -12.34 6.55
N ILE A 74 -22.08 -11.01 6.46
CA ILE A 74 -22.08 -10.28 5.18
C ILE A 74 -20.71 -9.64 4.92
N PHE A 75 -20.04 -9.14 5.95
CA PHE A 75 -18.74 -8.46 5.83
C PHE A 75 -17.63 -9.36 6.38
N VAL A 76 -16.53 -9.46 5.64
CA VAL A 76 -15.33 -10.17 6.07
C VAL A 76 -14.20 -9.17 5.96
N ASP A 77 -13.74 -8.67 7.10
CA ASP A 77 -12.64 -7.72 7.22
C ASP A 77 -11.32 -8.50 7.40
N PRO A 78 -10.53 -8.72 6.33
CA PRO A 78 -9.40 -9.65 6.38
C PRO A 78 -8.16 -9.05 7.05
N ASP A 79 -8.05 -7.73 7.16
CA ASP A 79 -6.86 -7.02 7.65
C ASP A 79 -7.15 -5.80 8.55
N GLY A 80 -8.42 -5.53 8.86
CA GLY A 80 -8.81 -4.42 9.73
C GLY A 80 -8.64 -3.06 9.07
N ARG A 81 -8.50 -2.99 7.74
CA ARG A 81 -8.17 -1.79 6.99
C ARG A 81 -9.17 -1.55 5.85
N ASP A 82 -9.38 -0.28 5.54
CA ASP A 82 -10.28 0.20 4.49
C ASP A 82 -9.44 0.53 3.23
N CYS A 83 -8.97 -0.46 2.45
CA CYS A 83 -8.31 -0.19 1.15
C CYS A 83 -8.74 -1.14 0.01
N ASN A 84 -8.46 -0.72 -1.24
CA ASN A 84 -9.47 -0.80 -2.30
C ASN A 84 -8.88 -1.00 -3.72
N PRO A 85 -8.36 -2.20 -4.04
CA PRO A 85 -8.04 -2.51 -5.42
C PRO A 85 -9.31 -2.40 -6.28
N VAL A 86 -9.24 -1.63 -7.35
CA VAL A 86 -10.39 -1.34 -8.22
C VAL A 86 -10.32 -2.19 -9.48
N TYR A 87 -11.43 -2.86 -9.75
CA TYR A 87 -11.64 -3.69 -10.93
C TYR A 87 -12.79 -3.17 -11.76
N ASP A 88 -12.76 -3.44 -13.06
CA ASP A 88 -13.91 -3.20 -13.92
C ASP A 88 -14.93 -4.35 -13.87
N ILE A 89 -16.08 -4.14 -14.52
CA ILE A 89 -17.16 -5.12 -14.62
C ILE A 89 -16.76 -6.40 -15.40
N TYR A 90 -15.63 -6.38 -16.12
CA TYR A 90 -15.06 -7.52 -16.86
C TYR A 90 -13.92 -8.20 -16.08
N GLY A 91 -13.68 -7.79 -14.84
CA GLY A 91 -12.65 -8.36 -13.98
C GLY A 91 -11.22 -7.98 -14.36
N VAL A 92 -11.03 -6.85 -15.04
CA VAL A 92 -9.72 -6.25 -15.29
C VAL A 92 -9.35 -5.35 -14.12
N PHE A 93 -8.14 -5.53 -13.59
CA PHE A 93 -7.58 -4.63 -12.58
C PHE A 93 -7.30 -3.26 -13.22
N LEU A 94 -7.95 -2.22 -12.70
CA LEU A 94 -7.80 -0.85 -13.19
C LEU A 94 -6.74 -0.06 -12.42
N GLY A 95 -6.55 -0.37 -11.13
CA GLY A 95 -5.61 0.32 -10.25
C GLY A 95 -6.16 0.45 -8.84
N THR A 96 -5.89 1.59 -8.19
CA THR A 96 -6.28 1.84 -6.80
C THR A 96 -6.99 3.18 -6.62
N ASP A 97 -7.72 3.31 -5.53
CA ASP A 97 -8.08 4.62 -5.01
C ASP A 97 -6.92 5.24 -4.20
N ASP A 98 -7.20 6.31 -3.46
CA ASP A 98 -6.21 7.03 -2.64
C ASP A 98 -5.72 6.25 -1.39
N ASN A 99 -6.22 5.03 -1.13
CA ASN A 99 -5.82 4.20 0.01
C ASN A 99 -4.88 3.04 -0.38
N GLY A 100 -4.60 2.83 -1.67
CA GLY A 100 -3.65 1.80 -2.13
C GLY A 100 -4.25 0.40 -2.35
N LEU A 101 -3.40 -0.63 -2.24
CA LEU A 101 -3.70 -2.01 -2.69
C LEU A 101 -4.33 -2.94 -1.64
N GLN A 102 -4.24 -2.62 -0.34
CA GLN A 102 -4.53 -3.56 0.75
C GLN A 102 -6.01 -3.52 1.19
N GLY A 103 -6.79 -4.59 1.09
CA GLY A 103 -8.17 -4.62 1.63
C GLY A 103 -9.22 -4.93 0.57
N GLU A 104 -10.51 -4.70 0.85
CA GLU A 104 -11.62 -5.17 0.00
C GLU A 104 -11.60 -4.66 -1.46
N MET A 105 -11.78 -5.59 -2.40
CA MET A 105 -11.93 -5.25 -3.81
C MET A 105 -13.17 -4.39 -4.09
N ARG A 106 -13.02 -3.41 -4.99
CA ARG A 106 -14.13 -2.59 -5.51
C ARG A 106 -14.35 -2.84 -6.99
N VAL A 107 -15.61 -2.86 -7.40
CA VAL A 107 -16.02 -3.06 -8.78
C VAL A 107 -16.68 -1.78 -9.28
N LEU A 108 -16.07 -1.13 -10.25
CA LEU A 108 -16.53 0.13 -10.82
C LEU A 108 -16.65 0.02 -12.34
N SER A 109 -17.56 0.79 -12.93
CA SER A 109 -17.50 1.01 -14.38
C SER A 109 -16.19 1.71 -14.75
N ARG A 110 -15.58 1.33 -15.87
CA ARG A 110 -14.30 1.92 -16.33
C ARG A 110 -14.38 3.44 -16.51
N THR A 111 -15.54 3.97 -16.88
CA THR A 111 -15.81 5.42 -17.02
C THR A 111 -15.87 6.16 -15.69
N ASP A 112 -16.16 5.44 -14.62
CA ASP A 112 -16.29 6.00 -13.27
C ASP A 112 -14.98 5.98 -12.48
N PHE A 113 -14.05 5.13 -12.91
CA PHE A 113 -12.74 4.98 -12.29
C PHE A 113 -11.78 6.10 -12.72
N LYS A 114 -11.05 6.60 -11.74
CA LYS A 114 -9.87 7.44 -11.95
C LYS A 114 -8.83 7.04 -10.91
N GLN A 115 -7.59 6.82 -11.34
CA GLN A 115 -6.49 6.51 -10.43
C GLN A 115 -6.37 7.58 -9.33
N ASN A 116 -6.20 7.14 -8.08
CA ASN A 116 -6.18 7.99 -6.89
C ASN A 116 -7.47 8.82 -6.68
N MET A 117 -8.62 8.31 -7.12
CA MET A 117 -9.91 8.93 -6.80
C MET A 117 -10.19 8.88 -5.29
N ASN A 118 -11.04 9.80 -4.82
CA ASN A 118 -11.45 9.83 -3.42
C ASN A 118 -12.12 8.50 -3.02
N PRO A 119 -11.67 7.84 -1.93
CA PRO A 119 -12.22 6.56 -1.47
C PRO A 119 -13.73 6.59 -1.23
N GLU A 120 -14.28 7.69 -0.72
CA GLU A 120 -15.72 7.83 -0.49
C GLU A 120 -16.52 7.83 -1.80
N ILE A 121 -15.97 8.47 -2.83
CA ILE A 121 -16.56 8.46 -4.17
C ILE A 121 -16.49 7.05 -4.75
N ALA A 122 -15.37 6.35 -4.60
CA ALA A 122 -15.20 4.99 -5.08
C ALA A 122 -16.15 4.02 -4.36
N LYS A 123 -16.31 4.14 -3.04
CA LYS A 123 -17.26 3.34 -2.25
C LYS A 123 -18.70 3.56 -2.71
N LYS A 124 -19.11 4.81 -2.95
CA LYS A 124 -20.46 5.13 -3.44
C LYS A 124 -20.74 4.55 -4.84
N LYS A 125 -19.73 4.48 -5.70
CA LYS A 125 -19.83 3.95 -7.06
C LYS A 125 -19.58 2.43 -7.16
N ASN A 126 -19.24 1.78 -6.05
CA ASN A 126 -18.95 0.36 -6.03
C ASN A 126 -20.23 -0.44 -6.34
N LEU A 127 -20.18 -1.23 -7.40
CA LEU A 127 -21.26 -2.11 -7.84
C LEU A 127 -21.29 -3.44 -7.05
N GLY A 128 -20.21 -3.76 -6.33
CA GLY A 128 -20.03 -5.00 -5.60
C GLY A 128 -19.97 -6.23 -6.53
N THR A 129 -20.10 -7.42 -5.94
CA THR A 129 -19.98 -8.70 -6.66
C THR A 129 -21.10 -8.93 -7.70
N LYS A 130 -22.23 -8.24 -7.58
CA LYS A 130 -23.32 -8.30 -8.56
C LYS A 130 -23.06 -7.43 -9.80
N GLY A 131 -22.04 -6.58 -9.76
CA GLY A 131 -21.65 -5.71 -10.88
C GLY A 131 -20.89 -6.42 -11.99
N PHE A 132 -20.42 -7.64 -11.77
CA PHE A 132 -19.71 -8.40 -12.79
C PHE A 132 -20.65 -8.87 -13.91
N VAL A 133 -20.14 -8.83 -15.14
CA VAL A 133 -20.88 -9.27 -16.33
C VAL A 133 -21.17 -10.77 -16.27
N ASP A 134 -20.22 -11.57 -15.78
CA ASP A 134 -20.32 -13.02 -15.69
C ASP A 134 -19.50 -13.60 -14.52
N LYS A 135 -19.62 -14.92 -14.33
CA LYS A 135 -18.88 -15.66 -13.31
C LYS A 135 -17.37 -15.73 -13.63
N GLU A 136 -16.99 -15.62 -14.89
CA GLU A 136 -15.60 -15.68 -15.33
C GLU A 136 -14.84 -14.42 -14.89
N ALA A 137 -15.43 -13.24 -15.11
CA ALA A 137 -14.91 -11.97 -14.59
C ALA A 137 -14.71 -12.02 -13.08
N TYR A 138 -15.69 -12.54 -12.33
CA TYR A 138 -15.56 -12.72 -10.88
C TYR A 138 -14.38 -13.62 -10.52
N ASN A 139 -14.24 -14.78 -11.17
CA ASN A 139 -13.15 -15.72 -10.89
C ASN A 139 -11.76 -15.10 -11.18
N LYS A 140 -11.65 -14.35 -12.29
CA LYS A 140 -10.43 -13.63 -12.67
C LYS A 140 -10.02 -12.61 -11.61
N VAL A 141 -10.99 -11.85 -11.09
CA VAL A 141 -10.73 -10.91 -9.97
C VAL A 141 -10.29 -11.67 -8.73
N GLN A 142 -10.97 -12.75 -8.37
CA GLN A 142 -10.61 -13.55 -7.19
C GLN A 142 -9.18 -14.09 -7.27
N GLU A 143 -8.76 -14.58 -8.43
CA GLU A 143 -7.40 -15.06 -8.65
C GLU A 143 -6.37 -13.93 -8.52
N HIS A 144 -6.60 -12.80 -9.20
CA HIS A 144 -5.72 -11.63 -9.08
C HIS A 144 -5.65 -11.11 -7.64
N TYR A 145 -6.80 -10.98 -6.97
CA TYR A 145 -6.93 -10.48 -5.61
C TYR A 145 -6.17 -11.35 -4.60
N ARG A 146 -6.26 -12.67 -4.71
CA ARG A 146 -5.50 -13.61 -3.86
C ARG A 146 -3.99 -13.48 -4.03
N ASN A 147 -3.55 -13.01 -5.19
CA ASN A 147 -2.14 -12.83 -5.50
C ASN A 147 -1.61 -11.41 -5.19
N LEU A 148 -2.48 -10.45 -4.84
CA LEU A 148 -2.06 -9.10 -4.45
C LEU A 148 -1.01 -9.08 -3.33
N PRO A 149 -1.12 -9.89 -2.25
CA PRO A 149 -0.13 -9.89 -1.18
C PRO A 149 1.29 -10.30 -1.60
N TYR A 150 1.44 -10.97 -2.75
CA TYR A 150 2.75 -11.38 -3.27
C TYR A 150 3.36 -10.34 -4.22
N ARG A 151 2.67 -9.23 -4.49
CA ARG A 151 3.25 -8.15 -5.28
C ARG A 151 4.32 -7.41 -4.49
N VAL A 152 5.33 -6.92 -5.20
CA VAL A 152 6.46 -6.19 -4.61
C VAL A 152 6.06 -4.86 -3.96
N ASP A 153 4.91 -4.29 -4.37
CA ASP A 153 4.41 -2.99 -3.92
C ASP A 153 3.26 -3.11 -2.91
N TYR A 154 2.96 -4.33 -2.43
CA TYR A 154 1.82 -4.57 -1.57
C TYR A 154 1.94 -3.87 -0.21
N ASP A 155 3.14 -3.70 0.32
CA ASP A 155 3.40 -2.97 1.57
C ASP A 155 3.36 -1.44 1.41
N GLY A 156 3.18 -0.95 0.17
CA GLY A 156 3.16 0.47 -0.16
C GLY A 156 4.54 1.11 -0.25
N LYS A 157 5.64 0.34 -0.19
CA LYS A 157 7.00 0.83 -0.36
C LYS A 157 7.62 0.16 -1.59
N ILE A 158 8.43 0.92 -2.32
CA ILE A 158 9.18 0.37 -3.46
C ILE A 158 10.65 0.66 -3.21
N THR A 159 11.43 -0.37 -2.91
CA THR A 159 12.88 -0.26 -2.78
C THR A 159 13.55 -0.21 -4.15
N LEU A 160 14.80 0.27 -4.18
CA LEU A 160 15.60 0.29 -5.41
C LEU A 160 15.78 -1.12 -6.01
N ASP A 161 15.98 -2.12 -5.17
CA ASP A 161 16.15 -3.50 -5.62
C ASP A 161 14.85 -4.08 -6.20
N GLU A 162 13.70 -3.77 -5.59
CA GLU A 162 12.39 -4.16 -6.12
C GLU A 162 12.08 -3.48 -7.44
N ALA A 163 12.32 -2.16 -7.55
CA ALA A 163 12.14 -1.40 -8.78
C ALA A 163 13.01 -1.96 -9.91
N ASN A 164 14.29 -2.22 -9.65
CA ASN A 164 15.21 -2.80 -10.62
C ASN A 164 14.85 -4.24 -11.00
N SER A 165 14.40 -5.05 -10.03
CA SER A 165 13.94 -6.41 -10.30
C SER A 165 12.69 -6.41 -11.16
N TRP A 166 11.72 -5.55 -10.86
CA TRP A 166 10.49 -5.38 -11.62
C TRP A 166 10.75 -4.85 -13.03
N TYR A 167 11.69 -3.91 -13.18
CA TYR A 167 12.12 -3.41 -14.49
C TYR A 167 12.65 -4.54 -15.38
N ARG A 168 13.53 -5.40 -14.85
CA ARG A 168 14.15 -6.50 -15.60
C ARG A 168 13.22 -7.68 -15.88
N LYS A 169 12.44 -8.09 -14.88
CA LYS A 169 11.76 -9.40 -14.84
C LYS A 169 10.24 -9.28 -14.72
N GLY A 170 9.72 -8.10 -14.39
CA GLY A 170 8.29 -7.86 -14.21
C GLY A 170 7.53 -7.81 -15.54
N SER A 171 6.22 -7.75 -15.43
CA SER A 171 5.30 -7.61 -16.57
C SER A 171 5.31 -6.20 -17.19
N GLY A 172 5.85 -5.22 -16.46
CA GLY A 172 5.73 -3.79 -16.77
C GLY A 172 4.39 -3.19 -16.36
N ASP A 173 3.58 -3.90 -15.56
CA ASP A 173 2.37 -3.35 -14.96
C ASP A 173 2.72 -2.26 -13.94
N PRO A 174 1.82 -1.28 -13.73
CA PRO A 174 2.08 -0.20 -12.79
C PRO A 174 2.23 -0.72 -11.36
N LEU A 175 3.09 -0.03 -10.61
CA LEU A 175 3.27 -0.23 -9.17
C LEU A 175 2.65 0.93 -8.36
N PHE A 176 2.30 0.67 -7.11
CA PHE A 176 1.63 1.62 -6.22
C PHE A 176 2.42 1.86 -4.94
N ALA A 177 2.80 3.10 -4.66
CA ALA A 177 3.53 3.45 -3.45
C ALA A 177 2.75 4.47 -2.59
N ASP A 178 2.82 4.32 -1.28
CA ASP A 178 2.32 5.30 -0.33
C ASP A 178 3.35 6.43 -0.20
N ILE A 179 2.91 7.67 -0.40
CA ILE A 179 3.77 8.85 -0.23
C ILE A 179 4.40 8.93 1.17
N ASN A 180 3.77 8.35 2.19
CA ASN A 180 4.30 8.34 3.56
C ASN A 180 5.49 7.39 3.74
N GLN A 181 5.71 6.45 2.81
CA GLN A 181 6.88 5.57 2.81
C GLN A 181 8.10 6.19 2.12
N ILE A 182 7.94 7.37 1.50
CA ILE A 182 8.96 8.08 0.74
C ILE A 182 9.54 9.21 1.60
N ASP A 183 10.87 9.31 1.64
CA ASP A 183 11.53 10.32 2.47
C ASP A 183 11.46 11.71 1.84
N LEU A 184 10.53 12.52 2.36
CA LEU A 184 10.37 13.94 2.02
C LEU A 184 10.97 14.87 3.09
N SER A 185 11.85 14.38 3.97
CA SER A 185 12.36 15.13 5.13
C SER A 185 13.13 16.41 4.78
N GLY A 186 13.79 16.46 3.62
CA GLY A 186 14.45 17.68 3.12
C GLY A 186 13.52 18.64 2.37
N VAL A 187 12.22 18.35 2.28
CA VAL A 187 11.21 19.22 1.68
C VAL A 187 10.41 19.93 2.78
N PHE A 188 10.49 21.25 2.81
CA PHE A 188 9.82 22.06 3.83
C PHE A 188 8.56 22.74 3.29
N SER A 189 7.53 22.83 4.15
CA SER A 189 6.36 23.66 3.89
C SER A 189 6.69 25.13 4.14
N LEU A 190 6.37 25.98 3.15
CA LEU A 190 6.48 27.43 3.24
C LEU A 190 5.15 28.09 3.69
N GLY A 191 4.18 27.27 4.11
CA GLY A 191 2.87 27.68 4.61
C GLY A 191 1.71 27.51 3.65
N GLU A 192 0.52 27.87 4.14
CA GLU A 192 -0.76 27.61 3.46
C GLU A 192 -1.02 28.55 2.28
N LYS A 193 -0.28 29.67 2.18
CA LYS A 193 -0.32 30.53 0.98
C LYS A 193 0.12 29.82 -0.30
N PHE A 194 0.76 28.66 -0.17
CA PHE A 194 1.22 27.82 -1.26
C PHE A 194 0.32 26.61 -1.52
N VAL A 195 -0.84 26.49 -0.87
CA VAL A 195 -1.83 25.42 -1.19
C VAL A 195 -2.18 25.46 -2.67
N ASN A 196 -2.36 24.28 -3.28
CA ASN A 196 -2.55 24.03 -4.71
C ASN A 196 -1.36 24.35 -5.62
N GLN A 197 -0.27 24.92 -5.10
CA GLN A 197 0.93 25.10 -5.92
C GLN A 197 1.67 23.79 -6.12
N GLU A 198 2.25 23.67 -7.30
CA GLU A 198 3.04 22.52 -7.71
C GLU A 198 4.52 22.89 -7.73
N LYS A 199 5.35 22.00 -7.21
CA LYS A 199 6.79 22.19 -7.16
C LYS A 199 7.50 20.89 -7.52
N CYS A 200 8.41 20.96 -8.48
CA CYS A 200 9.31 19.85 -8.75
C CYS A 200 10.46 19.84 -7.72
N VAL A 201 10.75 18.68 -7.17
CA VAL A 201 11.88 18.46 -6.26
C VAL A 201 12.69 17.25 -6.73
N ASN A 202 14.00 17.27 -6.56
CA ASN A 202 14.84 16.09 -6.81
C ASN A 202 15.09 15.37 -5.48
N LEU A 203 14.54 14.16 -5.34
CA LEU A 203 14.66 13.38 -4.11
C LEU A 203 16.10 12.91 -3.85
N LEU A 204 16.95 12.81 -4.88
CA LEU A 204 18.38 12.52 -4.70
C LEU A 204 19.10 13.60 -3.87
N THR A 205 18.62 14.84 -3.92
CA THR A 205 19.23 15.97 -3.20
C THR A 205 18.46 16.39 -1.95
N CYS A 206 17.20 15.98 -1.82
CA CYS A 206 16.29 16.47 -0.79
C CYS A 206 15.70 15.36 0.09
N GLY A 207 16.10 14.11 -0.10
CA GLY A 207 15.64 12.96 0.68
C GLY A 207 16.72 11.89 0.77
N LYS A 208 16.32 10.64 1.04
CA LYS A 208 17.23 9.50 0.98
C LYS A 208 17.70 9.28 -0.46
N PRO A 209 19.01 9.03 -0.67
CA PRO A 209 19.53 8.70 -2.00
C PRO A 209 18.81 7.52 -2.67
N GLU A 210 18.42 6.50 -1.91
CA GLU A 210 17.68 5.33 -2.42
C GLU A 210 16.33 5.71 -3.02
N ASP A 211 15.53 6.51 -2.31
CA ASP A 211 14.25 7.04 -2.83
C ASP A 211 14.48 7.94 -4.04
N GLY A 212 15.59 8.70 -4.02
CA GLY A 212 16.03 9.46 -5.18
C GLY A 212 16.37 8.59 -6.40
N LEU A 213 16.94 7.40 -6.22
CA LEU A 213 17.25 6.48 -7.32
C LEU A 213 16.00 5.76 -7.85
N VAL A 214 14.95 5.64 -7.04
CA VAL A 214 13.66 5.07 -7.45
C VAL A 214 12.79 6.13 -8.14
N TYR A 215 12.54 7.25 -7.47
CA TYR A 215 11.55 8.24 -7.92
C TYR A 215 12.17 9.47 -8.59
N GLY A 216 13.48 9.71 -8.43
CA GLY A 216 14.20 10.81 -9.09
C GLY A 216 13.61 12.20 -8.83
N LYS A 217 13.22 12.87 -9.92
CA LYS A 217 12.64 14.22 -9.89
C LYS A 217 11.12 14.12 -9.89
N VAL A 218 10.53 14.32 -8.73
CA VAL A 218 9.08 14.22 -8.50
C VAL A 218 8.40 15.58 -8.52
N THR A 219 7.11 15.60 -8.86
CA THR A 219 6.28 16.80 -8.79
C THR A 219 5.31 16.68 -7.61
N LEU A 220 5.42 17.64 -6.70
CA LEU A 220 4.64 17.71 -5.48
C LEU A 220 3.57 18.81 -5.57
N LYS A 221 2.33 18.49 -5.23
CA LYS A 221 1.22 19.43 -5.12
C LYS A 221 0.87 19.67 -3.66
N ARG A 222 0.94 20.93 -3.22
CA ARG A 222 0.57 21.33 -1.86
C ARG A 222 -0.93 21.16 -1.61
N THR A 223 -1.27 20.54 -0.49
CA THR A 223 -2.61 20.48 0.08
C THR A 223 -2.64 21.25 1.40
N THR A 224 -3.82 21.32 2.03
CA THR A 224 -4.02 22.03 3.29
C THR A 224 -3.27 21.38 4.46
N ASN A 225 -3.11 22.10 5.57
CA ASN A 225 -2.48 21.62 6.81
C ASN A 225 -1.05 21.09 6.62
N HIS A 226 -0.26 21.77 5.80
CA HIS A 226 1.08 21.34 5.40
C HIS A 226 1.13 19.99 4.67
N GLY A 227 0.00 19.51 4.14
CA GLY A 227 -0.07 18.27 3.38
C GLY A 227 0.49 18.41 1.96
N VAL A 228 0.91 17.29 1.38
CA VAL A 228 1.39 17.25 -0.01
C VAL A 228 0.95 15.95 -0.66
N ARG A 229 0.65 16.03 -1.96
CA ARG A 229 0.44 14.88 -2.83
C ARG A 229 1.54 14.84 -3.88
N MET A 230 1.89 13.64 -4.31
CA MET A 230 2.87 13.43 -5.36
C MET A 230 2.17 12.95 -6.61
N TYR A 231 2.58 13.47 -7.76
CA TYR A 231 2.12 12.96 -9.05
C TYR A 231 2.78 11.62 -9.36
N ALA A 232 2.10 10.81 -10.17
CA ALA A 232 2.70 9.60 -10.72
C ALA A 232 3.94 9.95 -11.55
N ASP A 233 4.89 9.02 -11.58
CA ASP A 233 6.08 9.11 -12.41
C ASP A 233 6.28 7.78 -13.15
N THR A 234 7.11 7.79 -14.18
CA THR A 234 7.45 6.59 -14.94
C THR A 234 8.88 6.18 -14.62
N TYR A 235 9.05 4.95 -14.14
CA TYR A 235 10.36 4.35 -13.95
C TYR A 235 10.94 3.94 -15.30
N ASN A 236 11.71 4.84 -15.90
CA ASN A 236 12.39 4.63 -17.17
C ASN A 236 13.86 5.08 -17.10
N PHE A 237 14.71 4.39 -17.86
CA PHE A 237 16.10 4.78 -18.05
C PHE A 237 16.30 5.52 -19.39
N ASP A 238 15.26 6.27 -19.81
CA ASP A 238 15.30 7.01 -21.06
C ASP A 238 16.15 8.27 -20.90
N MET A 239 17.32 8.26 -21.54
CA MET A 239 18.18 9.43 -21.61
C MET A 239 17.51 10.55 -22.42
N LYS A 240 17.50 11.77 -21.87
CA LYS A 240 17.04 12.98 -22.57
C LYS A 240 18.18 13.62 -23.36
N SER A 241 17.86 14.56 -24.24
CA SER A 241 18.87 15.25 -25.06
C SER A 241 19.97 15.93 -24.21
N TRP A 242 21.23 15.67 -24.53
CA TRP A 242 22.42 16.26 -23.91
C TRP A 242 22.68 17.72 -24.31
N TRP A 243 21.93 18.26 -25.27
CA TRP A 243 22.05 19.65 -25.70
C TRP A 243 21.43 20.66 -24.72
N ASN A 244 20.62 20.18 -23.76
CA ASN A 244 20.09 20.99 -22.67
C ASN A 244 20.86 20.68 -21.36
N PRO A 245 21.64 21.64 -20.82
CA PRO A 245 22.40 21.44 -19.59
C PRO A 245 21.58 21.06 -18.36
N ALA A 246 20.28 21.41 -18.34
CA ALA A 246 19.36 21.00 -17.27
C ALA A 246 19.14 19.47 -17.23
N ASN A 247 19.43 18.75 -18.32
CA ASN A 247 19.29 17.30 -18.40
C ASN A 247 20.55 16.54 -17.99
N TRP A 248 21.70 17.20 -17.85
CA TRP A 248 22.97 16.51 -17.61
C TRP A 248 22.98 15.72 -16.31
N GLY A 249 22.51 16.32 -15.20
CA GLY A 249 22.39 15.63 -13.92
C GLY A 249 21.50 14.38 -14.01
N ARG A 250 20.28 14.55 -14.53
CA ARG A 250 19.33 13.44 -14.74
C ARG A 250 19.90 12.36 -15.66
N ASN A 251 20.56 12.72 -16.76
CA ASN A 251 21.11 11.72 -17.69
C ASN A 251 22.25 10.92 -17.06
N VAL A 252 23.08 11.52 -16.21
CA VAL A 252 24.10 10.80 -15.44
C VAL A 252 23.45 9.82 -14.46
N GLU A 253 22.40 10.26 -13.73
CA GLU A 253 21.61 9.41 -12.84
C GLU A 253 20.96 8.25 -13.62
N THR A 254 20.40 8.53 -14.80
CA THR A 254 19.82 7.55 -15.71
C THR A 254 20.85 6.56 -16.26
N MET A 255 22.08 6.98 -16.56
CA MET A 255 23.15 6.08 -16.99
C MET A 255 23.61 5.15 -15.87
N ILE A 256 23.78 5.68 -14.65
CA ILE A 256 24.15 4.88 -13.48
C ILE A 256 23.04 3.88 -13.15
N GLY A 257 21.80 4.37 -13.09
CA GLY A 257 20.62 3.55 -12.87
C GLY A 257 20.45 2.48 -13.94
N GLY A 258 20.60 2.83 -15.23
CA GLY A 258 20.47 1.90 -16.35
C GLY A 258 21.58 0.85 -16.39
N ALA A 259 22.82 1.20 -16.03
CA ALA A 259 23.92 0.24 -15.91
C ALA A 259 23.68 -0.78 -14.76
N ILE A 260 23.04 -0.35 -13.67
CA ILE A 260 22.69 -1.21 -12.53
C ILE A 260 21.41 -2.02 -12.80
N ALA A 261 20.45 -1.43 -13.50
CA ALA A 261 19.16 -2.03 -13.81
C ALA A 261 19.27 -3.04 -14.96
N GLY A 262 20.09 -2.81 -15.97
CA GLY A 262 20.19 -3.66 -17.16
C GLY A 262 19.03 -3.42 -18.15
N GLU A 263 18.83 -4.35 -19.09
CA GLU A 263 17.69 -4.28 -20.03
C GLU A 263 16.39 -4.69 -19.35
N GLY A 264 15.29 -3.99 -19.68
CA GLY A 264 14.01 -4.24 -19.06
C GLY A 264 12.87 -3.40 -19.66
N LYS A 265 11.71 -3.47 -19.03
CA LYS A 265 10.48 -2.79 -19.44
C LYS A 265 10.14 -1.69 -18.44
N ALA A 266 9.98 -0.46 -18.94
CA ALA A 266 9.52 0.66 -18.13
C ALA A 266 8.11 0.42 -17.60
N PHE A 267 7.82 0.97 -16.42
CA PHE A 267 6.52 0.88 -15.77
C PHE A 267 6.19 2.18 -15.05
N ASP A 268 4.90 2.43 -14.84
CA ASP A 268 4.43 3.60 -14.10
C ASP A 268 4.40 3.32 -12.60
N ILE A 269 4.70 4.35 -11.81
CA ILE A 269 4.57 4.32 -10.36
C ILE A 269 3.49 5.31 -9.96
N HIS A 270 2.38 4.80 -9.47
CA HIS A 270 1.28 5.59 -8.93
C HIS A 270 1.48 5.81 -7.44
N ILE A 271 1.46 7.09 -7.03
CA ILE A 271 1.63 7.46 -5.64
C ILE A 271 0.27 7.79 -5.05
N TYR A 272 -0.11 7.14 -3.96
CA TYR A 272 -1.35 7.39 -3.24
C TYR A 272 -1.10 8.01 -1.87
N GLY A 273 -2.15 8.56 -1.28
CA GLY A 273 -2.11 9.15 0.05
C GLY A 273 -1.70 10.63 0.07
N THR A 274 -1.46 11.15 1.26
CA THR A 274 -1.05 12.54 1.49
C THR A 274 -0.02 12.57 2.62
N ALA A 275 1.18 13.08 2.34
CA ALA A 275 2.24 13.22 3.34
C ALA A 275 2.18 14.60 3.98
N LYS A 276 2.62 14.72 5.24
CA LYS A 276 2.71 16.00 5.95
C LYS A 276 4.14 16.52 5.93
N LEU A 277 4.35 17.70 5.38
CA LEU A 277 5.65 18.35 5.36
C LEU A 277 5.93 19.10 6.66
N LYS A 278 7.19 19.15 7.05
CA LYS A 278 7.63 19.99 8.17
C LYS A 278 7.60 21.47 7.74
N PRO A 279 6.92 22.36 8.47
CA PRO A 279 6.99 23.79 8.16
C PRO A 279 8.41 24.31 8.39
N ILE A 280 8.87 25.22 7.52
CA ILE A 280 10.21 25.81 7.63
C ILE A 280 10.38 26.61 8.93
N LEU A 281 9.28 27.19 9.43
CA LEU A 281 9.21 27.87 10.71
C LEU A 281 7.94 27.42 11.45
N PRO A 282 7.99 27.19 12.77
CA PRO A 282 6.88 26.55 13.51
C PRO A 282 5.60 27.39 13.62
N TRP A 283 5.67 28.70 13.37
CA TRP A 283 4.52 29.62 13.41
C TRP A 283 3.88 29.89 12.05
N ILE A 284 4.45 29.33 10.97
CA ILE A 284 3.85 29.45 9.65
C ILE A 284 2.62 28.55 9.64
N LYS A 285 1.46 29.17 9.41
CA LYS A 285 0.22 28.45 9.19
C LYS A 285 0.28 27.65 7.93
#